data_AF-A0A5K1JVW2-F1
#
_entry.id   AF-A0A5K1JVW2-F1
#
_cell.length_a   1.000
_cell.length_b   1.000
_cell.length_c   1.000
_cell.angle_alpha   90.00
_cell.angle_beta   90.00
_cell.angle_gamma   90.00
#
_symmetry.space_group_name_H-M   'P 1'
#
loop_
_entity.id
_entity.type
_entity.pdbx_description
1 polymer ?
#
loop_
_entity_poly.entity_id
_entity_poly.type
_entity_poly.pdbx_seq_one_letter_code
_entity_poly.pdbx_strand_id
1 'polypeptide(L)'
;MSSLLSDPRVTVHIGDGLHFLSSRLTSSTRTPDAPYDVIITDCSDPTGPAAALCERPYFALLAAWLAPGGHASIQAESAWPHLPTIRALLDTARPFFPAVEYAYATDPSYPSGQIGFLVASRDGARDLRWPRARRDGGVLVEGTRYYSAEVHRAAFVLPEFCRAFLEEGRDVRPRVGGALATPPASDGCSPLPQHGGDEQPGEELGPILSCA
;
A
#
# COMPACT_ATOMS: atom_id res chain seq x y z
N MET A 1 20.69 14.46 6.66
CA MET A 1 19.25 14.30 6.93
C MET A 1 18.79 14.92 8.26
N SER A 2 19.64 15.09 9.28
CA SER A 2 19.21 15.60 10.60
C SER A 2 18.94 17.11 10.68
N SER A 3 19.45 17.94 9.75
CA SER A 3 19.28 19.41 9.83
C SER A 3 17.83 19.88 9.71
N LEU A 4 16.96 19.09 9.07
CA LEU A 4 15.52 19.40 8.95
C LEU A 4 14.77 19.20 10.27
N LEU A 5 15.31 18.42 11.21
CA LEU A 5 14.70 18.22 12.53
C LEU A 5 14.85 19.45 13.43
N SER A 6 15.69 20.43 13.05
CA SER A 6 15.88 21.68 13.77
C SER A 6 14.97 22.81 13.29
N ASP A 7 14.12 22.58 12.29
CA ASP A 7 13.13 23.56 11.85
C ASP A 7 12.14 23.85 13.00
N PRO A 8 11.83 25.12 13.33
CA PRO A 8 10.97 25.45 14.46
C PRO A 8 9.53 24.94 14.33
N ARG A 9 9.11 24.51 13.13
CA ARG A 9 7.80 23.87 12.89
C ARG A 9 7.79 22.39 13.28
N VAL A 10 8.96 21.78 13.49
CA VAL A 10 9.10 20.36 13.79
C VAL A 10 9.10 20.16 15.30
N THR A 11 8.18 19.34 15.78
CA THR A 11 8.19 18.80 17.15
C THR A 11 8.41 17.30 17.06
N VAL A 12 9.48 16.81 17.70
CA VAL A 12 9.84 15.38 17.67
C VAL A 12 9.30 14.68 18.92
N HIS A 13 8.62 13.56 18.70
CA HIS A 13 8.18 12.64 19.74
C HIS A 13 8.86 11.29 19.53
N ILE A 14 9.66 10.84 20.50
CA ILE A 14 10.33 9.54 20.45
C ILE A 14 9.43 8.51 21.15
N GLY A 15 8.90 7.56 20.39
CA GLY A 15 8.03 6.50 20.91
C GLY A 15 7.24 5.81 19.80
N ASP A 16 6.37 4.89 20.20
CA ASP A 16 5.42 4.23 19.29
C ASP A 16 4.32 5.21 18.85
N GLY A 17 4.19 5.41 17.54
CA GLY A 17 3.18 6.29 16.94
C GLY A 17 1.73 5.84 17.21
N LEU A 18 1.48 4.52 17.26
CA LEU A 18 0.16 3.99 17.60
C LEU A 18 -0.19 4.29 19.06
N HIS A 19 0.78 4.12 19.97
CA HIS A 19 0.61 4.52 21.37
C HIS A 19 0.39 6.04 21.50
N PHE A 20 1.12 6.84 20.73
CA PHE A 20 0.98 8.30 20.73
C PHE A 20 -0.45 8.74 20.35
N LEU A 21 -1.02 8.15 19.31
CA LEU A 21 -2.38 8.45 18.87
C LEU A 21 -3.45 7.96 19.86
N SER A 22 -3.26 6.76 20.42
CA SER A 22 -4.25 6.15 21.32
C SER A 22 -4.28 6.77 22.71
N SER A 23 -3.11 6.99 23.35
CA SER A 23 -3.01 7.57 24.69
C SER A 23 -3.59 8.99 24.79
N ARG A 24 -3.43 9.78 23.73
CA ARG A 24 -3.96 11.15 23.66
C ARG A 24 -5.44 11.20 23.29
N LEU A 25 -6.00 10.10 22.76
CA LEU A 25 -7.44 9.98 22.54
C LEU A 25 -8.19 9.59 23.83
N THR A 26 -7.56 8.81 24.70
CA THR A 26 -8.16 8.33 25.96
C THR A 26 -8.00 9.29 27.14
N SER A 27 -7.03 10.21 27.09
CA SER A 27 -6.91 11.26 28.10
C SER A 27 -8.12 12.20 28.05
N SER A 28 -8.81 12.41 29.18
CA SER A 28 -9.99 13.29 29.34
C SER A 28 -9.78 14.76 28.92
N THR A 29 -8.56 15.13 28.54
CA THR A 29 -8.26 16.30 27.71
C THR A 29 -8.76 16.04 26.29
N ARG A 30 -10.02 16.41 26.04
CA ARG A 30 -10.62 16.68 24.73
C ARG A 30 -9.54 16.83 23.67
N THR A 31 -9.43 15.85 22.77
CA THR A 31 -8.67 15.98 21.52
C THR A 31 -9.06 17.33 20.94
N PRO A 32 -8.15 18.31 20.79
CA PRO A 32 -8.52 19.53 20.08
C PRO A 32 -9.01 19.07 18.71
N ASP A 33 -10.25 19.39 18.39
CA ASP A 33 -11.04 18.89 17.25
C ASP A 33 -10.16 18.43 16.08
N ALA A 34 -9.85 17.13 16.04
CA ALA A 34 -9.05 16.46 15.01
C ALA A 34 -7.89 17.33 14.43
N PRO A 35 -6.74 17.40 15.11
CA PRO A 35 -5.81 18.52 14.97
C PRO A 35 -4.91 18.48 13.73
N TYR A 36 -4.99 17.43 12.92
CA TYR A 36 -4.12 17.27 11.76
C TYR A 36 -4.90 17.40 10.45
N ASP A 37 -4.43 18.27 9.57
CA ASP A 37 -4.93 18.33 8.19
C ASP A 37 -4.42 17.14 7.35
N VAL A 38 -3.21 16.67 7.67
CA VAL A 38 -2.53 15.59 6.96
C VAL A 38 -1.81 14.69 7.95
N ILE A 39 -1.96 13.38 7.79
CA ILE A 39 -1.13 12.37 8.46
C ILE A 39 -0.39 11.56 7.39
N ILE A 40 0.92 11.39 7.58
CA ILE A 40 1.76 10.54 6.72
C ILE A 40 2.34 9.43 7.58
N THR A 41 2.12 8.20 7.17
CA THR A 41 2.66 6.99 7.79
C THR A 41 3.76 6.44 6.90
N ASP A 42 4.97 6.93 7.14
CA ASP A 42 6.21 6.47 6.51
C ASP A 42 6.80 5.34 7.35
N CYS A 43 6.39 4.11 7.06
CA CYS A 43 6.78 2.92 7.80
C CYS A 43 7.51 1.90 6.91
N SER A 44 8.25 1.00 7.56
CA SER A 44 8.77 -0.21 6.93
C SER A 44 7.64 -1.21 6.60
N ASP A 45 8.01 -2.29 5.91
CA ASP A 45 7.14 -3.41 5.57
C ASP A 45 6.28 -3.86 6.77
N PRO A 46 5.04 -4.34 6.54
CA PRO A 46 4.04 -4.64 7.57
C PRO A 46 4.34 -5.94 8.32
N THR A 47 5.53 -6.03 8.89
CA THR A 47 6.01 -7.12 9.73
C THR A 47 6.45 -6.56 11.07
N GLY A 48 6.43 -7.41 12.11
CA GLY A 48 6.80 -7.00 13.45
C GLY A 48 5.96 -5.80 13.95
N PRO A 49 6.57 -4.75 14.51
CA PRO A 49 5.83 -3.60 15.06
C PRO A 49 4.95 -2.85 14.05
N ALA A 50 5.29 -2.88 12.75
CA ALA A 50 4.55 -2.15 11.73
C ALA A 50 3.24 -2.84 11.29
N ALA A 51 3.05 -4.13 11.63
CA ALA A 51 1.84 -4.86 11.26
C ALA A 51 0.56 -4.20 11.80
N ALA A 52 0.62 -3.67 13.03
CA ALA A 52 -0.51 -2.98 13.66
C ALA A 52 -0.93 -1.70 12.91
N LEU A 53 -0.04 -1.10 12.11
CA LEU A 53 -0.32 0.08 11.28
C LEU A 53 -1.13 -0.26 10.01
N CYS A 54 -1.42 -1.54 9.77
CA CYS A 54 -2.23 -2.00 8.65
C CYS A 54 -3.63 -2.48 9.08
N GLU A 55 -3.96 -2.41 10.37
CA GLU A 55 -5.19 -2.97 10.91
C GLU A 55 -6.31 -1.93 11.08
N ARG A 56 -7.57 -2.40 11.15
CA ARG A 56 -8.76 -1.54 11.33
C ARG A 56 -8.66 -0.54 12.50
N PRO A 57 -8.16 -0.92 13.70
CA PRO A 57 -8.03 0.04 14.80
C PRO A 57 -7.16 1.24 14.47
N TYR A 58 -6.13 1.05 13.65
CA TYR A 58 -5.26 2.14 13.22
C TYR A 58 -5.98 3.12 12.29
N PHE A 59 -6.73 2.62 11.29
CA PHE A 59 -7.50 3.49 10.41
C PHE A 59 -8.61 4.26 11.15
N ALA A 60 -9.22 3.66 12.17
CA ALA A 60 -10.15 4.35 13.06
C ALA A 60 -9.47 5.52 13.79
N LEU A 61 -8.25 5.31 14.30
CA LEU A 61 -7.45 6.35 14.93
C LEU A 61 -7.10 7.46 13.93
N LEU A 62 -6.59 7.13 12.75
CA LEU A 62 -6.28 8.12 11.72
C LEU A 62 -7.49 8.99 11.40
N ALA A 63 -8.66 8.38 11.18
CA ALA A 63 -9.88 9.11 10.86
C ALA A 63 -10.39 10.00 12.01
N ALA A 64 -10.09 9.66 13.27
CA ALA A 64 -10.43 10.47 14.44
C ALA A 64 -9.48 11.65 14.67
N TRP A 65 -8.23 11.53 14.21
CA TRP A 65 -7.20 12.57 14.36
C TRP A 65 -7.15 13.56 13.18
N LEU A 66 -7.79 13.22 12.05
CA LEU A 66 -7.85 14.08 10.86
C LEU A 66 -9.00 15.09 10.90
N ALA A 67 -8.68 16.35 10.66
CA ALA A 67 -9.63 17.44 10.49
C ALA A 67 -10.67 17.11 9.39
N PRO A 68 -11.85 17.76 9.40
CA PRO A 68 -12.78 17.68 8.28
C PRO A 68 -12.10 17.98 6.94
N GLY A 69 -12.17 17.04 6.00
CA GLY A 69 -11.50 17.14 4.70
C GLY A 69 -9.99 16.89 4.71
N GLY A 70 -9.43 16.42 5.83
CA GLY A 70 -8.04 16.00 5.96
C GLY A 70 -7.69 14.74 5.16
N HIS A 71 -6.39 14.46 5.04
CA HIS A 71 -5.82 13.40 4.19
C HIS A 71 -4.89 12.49 4.98
N ALA A 72 -4.91 11.20 4.66
CA ALA A 72 -3.89 10.24 5.09
C ALA A 72 -3.11 9.74 3.88
N SER A 73 -1.81 9.53 4.05
CA SER A 73 -0.98 8.76 3.12
C SER A 73 -0.14 7.74 3.88
N ILE A 74 -0.15 6.50 3.43
CA ILE A 74 0.48 5.37 4.11
C ILE A 74 1.27 4.60 3.05
N GLN A 75 2.49 4.17 3.36
CA GLN A 75 3.20 3.18 2.53
C GLN A 75 2.27 1.98 2.28
N ALA A 76 2.20 1.50 1.05
CA ALA A 76 1.30 0.41 0.68
C ALA A 76 1.95 -0.59 -0.27
N GLU A 77 3.21 -0.95 -0.04
CA GLU A 77 3.90 -2.02 -0.77
C GLU A 77 3.94 -1.88 -2.31
N SER A 78 4.68 -2.77 -2.96
CA SER A 78 4.74 -2.86 -4.42
C SER A 78 3.62 -3.74 -5.00
N ALA A 79 2.91 -3.21 -6.00
CA ALA A 79 1.84 -3.94 -6.69
C ALA A 79 2.28 -5.19 -7.47
N TRP A 80 3.58 -5.36 -7.75
CA TRP A 80 4.09 -6.55 -8.43
C TRP A 80 3.99 -7.80 -7.53
N PRO A 81 4.65 -7.84 -6.36
CA PRO A 81 4.56 -8.99 -5.47
C PRO A 81 3.35 -8.98 -4.51
N HIS A 82 2.79 -7.81 -4.17
CA HIS A 82 1.93 -7.67 -2.99
C HIS A 82 0.49 -7.21 -3.30
N LEU A 83 0.02 -7.40 -4.54
CA LEU A 83 -1.32 -6.94 -4.96
C LEU A 83 -2.48 -7.41 -4.06
N PRO A 84 -2.54 -8.67 -3.57
CA PRO A 84 -3.57 -9.08 -2.61
C PRO A 84 -3.49 -8.35 -1.27
N THR A 85 -2.27 -8.13 -0.75
CA THR A 85 -2.03 -7.38 0.49
C THR A 85 -2.50 -5.94 0.34
N ILE A 86 -2.20 -5.30 -0.80
CA ILE A 86 -2.66 -3.94 -1.12
C ILE A 86 -4.18 -3.88 -1.12
N ARG A 87 -4.85 -4.84 -1.79
CA ARG A 87 -6.31 -4.90 -1.80
C ARG A 87 -6.89 -4.97 -0.39
N ALA A 88 -6.35 -5.86 0.45
CA ALA A 88 -6.78 -6.01 1.83
C ALA A 88 -6.56 -4.73 2.67
N LEU A 89 -5.44 -4.03 2.46
CA LEU A 89 -5.15 -2.76 3.11
C LEU A 89 -6.18 -1.68 2.71
N LEU A 90 -6.45 -1.52 1.41
CA LEU A 90 -7.45 -0.58 0.91
C LEU A 90 -8.85 -0.91 1.47
N ASP A 91 -9.24 -2.19 1.47
CA ASP A 91 -10.52 -2.65 2.02
C ASP A 91 -10.64 -2.42 3.53
N THR A 92 -9.52 -2.49 4.26
CA THR A 92 -9.45 -2.18 5.69
C THR A 92 -9.67 -0.68 5.94
N ALA A 93 -9.22 0.20 5.04
CA ALA A 93 -9.33 1.65 5.15
C ALA A 93 -10.70 2.22 4.73
N ARG A 94 -11.34 1.64 3.70
CA ARG A 94 -12.61 2.12 3.11
C ARG A 94 -13.75 2.39 4.11
N PRO A 95 -13.93 1.62 5.21
CA PRO A 95 -14.96 1.93 6.21
C PRO A 95 -14.74 3.25 6.96
N PHE A 96 -13.52 3.80 6.96
CA PHE A 96 -13.15 4.98 7.75
C PHE A 96 -12.96 6.24 6.89
N PHE A 97 -12.78 6.07 5.58
CA PHE A 97 -12.50 7.16 4.65
C PHE A 97 -13.43 7.07 3.43
N PRO A 98 -14.18 8.14 3.10
CA PRO A 98 -15.05 8.15 1.93
C PRO A 98 -14.30 8.12 0.59
N ALA A 99 -13.02 8.52 0.56
CA ALA A 99 -12.16 8.39 -0.62
C ALA A 99 -10.89 7.62 -0.24
N VAL A 100 -10.59 6.54 -0.95
CA VAL A 100 -9.40 5.69 -0.77
C VAL A 100 -8.90 5.25 -2.14
N GLU A 101 -7.66 5.59 -2.47
CA GLU A 101 -7.01 5.33 -3.75
C GLU A 101 -5.61 4.73 -3.52
N TYR A 102 -5.09 4.03 -4.53
CA TYR A 102 -3.71 3.56 -4.57
C TYR A 102 -2.93 4.35 -5.62
N ALA A 103 -1.77 4.85 -5.22
CA ALA A 103 -0.79 5.47 -6.10
C ALA A 103 0.55 4.74 -5.98
N TYR A 104 1.46 4.92 -6.92
CA TYR A 104 2.82 4.38 -6.82
C TYR A 104 3.88 5.35 -7.34
N ALA A 105 5.11 5.13 -6.94
CA ALA A 105 6.30 5.78 -7.48
C ALA A 105 7.37 4.74 -7.81
N THR A 106 8.23 5.08 -8.77
CA THR A 106 9.39 4.25 -9.11
C THR A 106 10.57 4.65 -8.24
N ASP A 107 11.18 3.68 -7.59
CA ASP A 107 12.41 3.85 -6.84
C ASP A 107 13.22 2.56 -6.99
N PRO A 108 14.42 2.61 -7.59
CA PRO A 108 15.20 1.41 -7.91
C PRO A 108 15.73 0.67 -6.68
N SER A 109 15.66 1.28 -5.49
CA SER A 109 16.12 0.64 -4.24
C SER A 109 15.05 -0.19 -3.55
N TYR A 110 13.77 0.00 -3.88
CA TYR A 110 12.68 -0.84 -3.37
C TYR A 110 12.54 -2.13 -4.19
N PRO A 111 12.04 -3.22 -3.57
CA PRO A 111 11.75 -4.46 -4.29
C PRO A 111 10.87 -4.22 -5.53
N SER A 112 11.25 -4.83 -6.65
CA SER A 112 10.61 -4.61 -7.96
C SER A 112 10.69 -3.18 -8.51
N GLY A 113 11.57 -2.32 -7.97
CA GLY A 113 11.86 -0.99 -8.49
C GLY A 113 10.76 0.06 -8.30
N GLN A 114 9.79 -0.21 -7.41
CA GLN A 114 8.67 0.69 -7.14
C GLN A 114 8.10 0.50 -5.74
N ILE A 115 7.39 1.51 -5.25
CA ILE A 115 6.66 1.49 -3.98
C ILE A 115 5.30 2.15 -4.14
N GLY A 116 4.31 1.62 -3.42
CA GLY A 116 2.94 2.10 -3.43
C GLY A 116 2.59 2.94 -2.22
N PHE A 117 1.47 3.67 -2.35
CA PHE A 117 0.89 4.49 -1.31
C PHE A 117 -0.62 4.32 -1.30
N LEU A 118 -1.19 4.04 -0.13
CA LEU A 118 -2.60 4.25 0.13
C LEU A 118 -2.78 5.74 0.38
N VAL A 119 -3.66 6.38 -0.39
CA VAL A 119 -4.03 7.78 -0.20
C VAL A 119 -5.50 7.83 0.12
N ALA A 120 -5.87 8.48 1.23
CA ALA A 120 -7.24 8.56 1.69
C ALA A 120 -7.64 9.98 2.10
N SER A 121 -8.93 10.30 2.00
CA SER A 121 -9.46 11.58 2.46
C SER A 121 -10.74 11.42 3.26
N ARG A 122 -10.93 12.31 4.24
CA ARG A 122 -12.18 12.54 4.98
C ARG A 122 -13.26 13.24 4.15
N ASP A 123 -12.92 13.75 2.96
CA ASP A 123 -13.84 14.41 2.02
C ASP A 123 -14.12 13.49 0.83
N GLY A 124 -15.36 12.99 0.73
CA GLY A 124 -15.79 12.10 -0.36
C GLY A 124 -15.92 12.77 -1.72
N ALA A 125 -15.98 14.11 -1.77
CA ALA A 125 -15.95 14.85 -3.02
C ALA A 125 -14.52 15.05 -3.55
N ARG A 126 -13.50 14.63 -2.79
CA ARG A 126 -12.11 14.83 -3.18
C ARG A 126 -11.67 13.82 -4.24
N ASP A 127 -11.33 14.34 -5.42
CA ASP A 127 -10.48 13.61 -6.38
C ASP A 127 -9.02 13.67 -5.92
N LEU A 128 -8.51 12.53 -5.43
CA LEU A 128 -7.13 12.37 -4.96
C LEU A 128 -6.11 12.36 -6.11
N ARG A 129 -6.55 12.07 -7.34
CA ARG A 129 -5.70 12.00 -8.54
C ARG A 129 -5.34 13.38 -9.05
N TRP A 130 -6.07 14.41 -8.60
CA TRP A 130 -5.81 15.80 -8.99
C TRP A 130 -5.18 16.61 -7.85
N PRO A 131 -3.99 17.18 -8.02
CA PRO A 131 -3.36 18.01 -6.99
C PRO A 131 -4.07 19.37 -6.85
N ARG A 132 -4.55 19.70 -5.64
CA ARG A 132 -5.27 20.97 -5.33
C ARG A 132 -4.43 22.21 -5.60
N ALA A 133 -3.11 22.15 -5.36
CA ALA A 133 -2.21 23.29 -5.50
C ALA A 133 -2.31 23.99 -6.87
N ARG A 134 -2.51 23.27 -7.98
CA ARG A 134 -2.70 23.93 -9.30
C ARG A 134 -4.12 24.44 -9.56
N ARG A 135 -5.15 23.83 -8.94
CA ARG A 135 -6.56 24.22 -9.17
C ARG A 135 -6.92 25.50 -8.42
N ASP A 136 -6.35 25.71 -7.24
CA ASP A 136 -6.72 26.78 -6.32
C ASP A 136 -5.70 27.94 -6.29
N GLY A 137 -4.72 27.94 -7.22
CA GLY A 137 -3.64 28.94 -7.24
C GLY A 137 -2.60 28.78 -6.11
N GLY A 138 -2.54 27.61 -5.50
CA GLY A 138 -1.53 27.26 -4.50
C GLY A 138 -0.14 26.99 -5.10
N VAL A 139 0.87 26.99 -4.22
CA VAL A 139 2.27 26.79 -4.62
C VAL A 139 2.61 25.30 -4.55
N LEU A 140 3.10 24.73 -5.65
CA LEU A 140 3.73 23.41 -5.63
C LEU A 140 5.05 23.51 -4.88
N VAL A 141 5.45 22.43 -4.19
CA VAL A 141 6.78 22.38 -3.55
C VAL A 141 7.84 22.61 -4.61
N GLU A 142 8.62 23.68 -4.44
CA GLU A 142 9.70 24.04 -5.36
C GLU A 142 10.93 23.14 -5.15
N GLY A 143 11.78 23.03 -6.17
CA GLY A 143 13.03 22.27 -6.08
C GLY A 143 12.88 20.75 -5.99
N THR A 144 11.70 20.21 -6.29
CA THR A 144 11.49 18.76 -6.37
C THR A 144 12.25 18.16 -7.55
N ARG A 145 12.82 16.96 -7.34
CA ARG A 145 13.54 16.20 -8.38
C ARG A 145 12.72 15.08 -9.02
N TYR A 146 11.58 14.75 -8.42
CA TYR A 146 10.71 13.67 -8.85
C TYR A 146 9.25 14.15 -8.97
N TYR A 147 8.71 14.70 -7.87
CA TYR A 147 7.32 15.14 -7.85
C TYR A 147 7.06 16.32 -8.80
N SER A 148 6.01 16.21 -9.59
CA SER A 148 5.36 17.28 -10.35
C SER A 148 3.85 17.01 -10.37
N ALA A 149 3.04 17.99 -10.77
CA ALA A 149 1.59 17.79 -10.85
C ALA A 149 1.21 16.70 -11.89
N GLU A 150 2.00 16.58 -12.95
CA GLU A 150 1.85 15.57 -13.99
C GLU A 150 2.22 14.19 -13.46
N VAL A 151 3.34 14.07 -12.75
CA VAL A 151 3.75 12.83 -12.07
C VAL A 151 2.72 12.41 -11.01
N HIS A 152 2.16 13.37 -10.25
CA HIS A 152 1.07 13.09 -9.29
C HIS A 152 -0.09 12.39 -9.97
N ARG A 153 -0.59 12.92 -11.09
CA ARG A 153 -1.71 12.31 -11.83
C ARG A 153 -1.35 10.94 -12.37
N ALA A 154 -0.16 10.82 -12.96
CA ALA A 154 0.33 9.57 -13.53
C ALA A 154 0.53 8.47 -12.48
N ALA A 155 0.83 8.81 -11.24
CA ALA A 155 1.01 7.86 -10.14
C ALA A 155 -0.26 7.03 -9.83
N PHE A 156 -1.44 7.53 -10.20
CA PHE A 156 -2.72 6.80 -10.06
C PHE A 156 -3.10 6.02 -11.32
N VAL A 157 -2.32 6.10 -12.40
CA VAL A 157 -2.53 5.31 -13.62
C VAL A 157 -1.83 3.98 -13.46
N LEU A 158 -2.59 2.96 -13.08
CA LEU A 158 -2.04 1.64 -12.76
C LEU A 158 -1.98 0.74 -14.00
N PRO A 159 -1.03 -0.22 -14.07
CA PRO A 159 -1.10 -1.31 -15.03
C PRO A 159 -2.46 -2.03 -14.96
N GLU A 160 -2.94 -2.55 -16.10
CA GLU A 160 -4.29 -3.12 -16.18
C GLU A 160 -4.52 -4.24 -15.16
N PHE A 161 -3.52 -5.08 -14.88
CA PHE A 161 -3.67 -6.13 -13.87
C PHE A 161 -3.86 -5.60 -12.46
N CYS A 162 -3.22 -4.48 -12.11
CA CYS A 162 -3.41 -3.82 -10.84
C CYS A 162 -4.81 -3.22 -10.76
N ARG A 163 -5.19 -2.43 -11.77
CA ARG A 163 -6.49 -1.77 -11.85
C ARG A 163 -7.64 -2.79 -11.76
N ALA A 164 -7.63 -3.80 -12.63
CA ALA A 164 -8.65 -4.84 -12.67
C ALA A 164 -8.79 -5.59 -11.33
N PHE A 165 -7.68 -5.87 -10.64
CA PHE A 165 -7.72 -6.55 -9.35
C PHE A 165 -8.23 -5.64 -8.22
N LEU A 166 -7.74 -4.40 -8.16
CA LEU A 166 -8.07 -3.46 -7.08
C LEU A 166 -9.49 -2.87 -7.19
N GLU A 167 -9.98 -2.66 -8.41
CA GLU A 167 -11.29 -2.05 -8.66
C GLU A 167 -12.38 -3.12 -8.88
N GLU A 168 -12.09 -4.15 -9.67
CA GLU A 168 -13.10 -5.11 -10.14
C GLU A 168 -12.96 -6.49 -9.49
N GLY A 169 -11.86 -6.76 -8.79
CA GLY A 169 -11.56 -8.09 -8.24
C GLY A 169 -11.21 -9.13 -9.30
N ARG A 170 -10.93 -8.72 -10.55
CA ARG A 170 -10.53 -9.62 -11.64
C ARG A 170 -9.02 -9.83 -11.61
N ASP A 171 -8.60 -11.09 -11.51
CA ASP A 171 -7.18 -11.45 -11.56
C ASP A 171 -6.72 -11.70 -13.00
N VAL A 172 -6.06 -10.70 -13.57
CA VAL A 172 -5.42 -10.76 -14.89
C VAL A 172 -3.91 -10.53 -14.77
N ARG A 173 -3.31 -10.91 -13.63
CA ARG A 173 -1.88 -10.76 -13.39
C ARG A 173 -1.05 -11.47 -14.48
N PRO A 174 0.03 -10.83 -14.96
CA PRO A 174 0.91 -11.46 -15.92
C PRO A 174 1.54 -12.70 -15.30
N ARG A 175 1.71 -13.76 -16.10
CA ARG A 175 2.50 -14.92 -15.71
C ARG A 175 3.97 -14.57 -15.89
N VAL A 176 4.65 -14.25 -14.80
CA VAL A 176 6.09 -13.90 -14.79
C VAL A 176 6.88 -15.14 -14.36
N GLY A 177 7.89 -15.54 -15.13
CA GLY A 177 8.73 -16.73 -14.87
C GLY A 177 8.38 -17.96 -15.71
N GLY A 178 8.87 -19.15 -15.29
CA GLY A 178 8.77 -20.43 -16.04
C GLY A 178 7.37 -21.01 -16.23
N ALA A 179 6.31 -20.33 -15.75
CA ALA A 179 4.91 -20.72 -15.90
C ALA A 179 4.34 -20.53 -17.33
N LEU A 180 5.22 -20.36 -18.33
CA LEU A 180 4.86 -20.30 -19.76
C LEU A 180 4.63 -21.67 -20.40
N ALA A 181 4.74 -22.78 -19.67
CA ALA A 181 4.56 -24.12 -20.22
C ALA A 181 3.55 -24.96 -19.45
N THR A 182 2.26 -24.80 -19.76
CA THR A 182 1.42 -25.93 -20.24
C THR A 182 0.15 -25.35 -20.88
N PRO A 183 -0.16 -25.64 -22.15
CA PRO A 183 -1.52 -25.43 -22.65
C PRO A 183 -2.50 -26.29 -21.83
N PRO A 184 -3.78 -25.88 -21.70
CA PRO A 184 -4.77 -26.73 -21.03
C PRO A 184 -4.77 -28.11 -21.67
N ALA A 185 -4.73 -29.16 -20.86
CA ALA A 185 -4.84 -30.53 -21.35
C ALA A 185 -6.12 -30.61 -22.20
N SER A 186 -5.97 -30.95 -23.48
CA SER A 186 -7.10 -31.27 -24.33
C SER A 186 -7.81 -32.47 -23.73
N ASP A 187 -9.05 -32.29 -23.31
CA ASP A 187 -9.93 -33.39 -22.93
C ASP A 187 -10.02 -34.39 -24.08
N GLY A 188 -9.44 -35.58 -23.89
CA GLY A 188 -9.64 -36.69 -24.81
C GLY A 188 -8.41 -37.53 -25.12
N CYS A 189 -7.91 -38.28 -24.13
CA CYS A 189 -7.38 -39.61 -24.40
C CYS A 189 -7.42 -40.45 -23.12
N SER A 190 -8.30 -41.45 -23.09
CA SER A 190 -8.41 -42.41 -21.98
C SER A 190 -7.09 -43.18 -21.80
N PRO A 191 -6.61 -43.42 -20.56
CA PRO A 191 -5.37 -44.15 -20.37
C PRO A 191 -5.57 -45.65 -20.67
N LEU A 192 -4.68 -46.19 -21.50
CA LEU A 192 -4.48 -47.64 -21.64
C LEU A 192 -3.79 -48.21 -20.38
N PRO A 193 -4.05 -49.48 -20.02
CA PRO A 193 -3.56 -50.06 -18.77
C PRO A 193 -2.04 -50.30 -18.84
N GLN A 194 -1.31 -49.83 -17.82
CA GLN A 194 0.11 -50.12 -17.66
C GLN A 194 0.30 -51.42 -16.88
N HIS A 195 1.04 -52.36 -17.48
CA HIS A 195 1.58 -53.55 -16.81
C HIS A 195 2.83 -53.17 -15.99
N GLY A 196 3.07 -53.97 -14.94
CA GLY A 196 3.95 -53.67 -13.81
C GLY A 196 5.45 -53.55 -14.08
N GLY A 197 6.15 -53.06 -13.06
CA GLY A 197 7.60 -53.00 -12.98
C GLY A 197 8.09 -52.16 -11.78
N ASP A 198 8.33 -52.85 -10.67
CA ASP A 198 9.27 -52.61 -9.56
C ASP A 198 9.54 -51.20 -8.98
N GLU A 199 9.31 -51.10 -7.66
CA GLU A 199 9.81 -50.10 -6.72
C GLU A 199 11.33 -50.21 -6.49
N GLN A 200 12.01 -49.06 -6.28
CA GLN A 200 12.87 -48.74 -5.10
C GLN A 200 13.62 -47.39 -5.28
N PRO A 201 14.14 -46.76 -4.19
CA PRO A 201 13.84 -45.37 -3.84
C PRO A 201 15.04 -44.39 -3.88
N GLY A 202 14.75 -43.09 -3.72
CA GLY A 202 15.72 -42.10 -3.22
C GLY A 202 15.61 -40.73 -3.90
N GLU A 203 15.19 -39.71 -3.17
CA GLU A 203 16.06 -38.60 -2.72
C GLU A 203 15.22 -37.45 -2.15
N GLU A 204 15.72 -36.98 -1.01
CA GLU A 204 15.19 -35.95 -0.13
C GLU A 204 15.75 -34.60 -0.56
N LEU A 205 14.91 -33.60 -0.85
CA LEU A 205 15.32 -32.19 -0.86
C LEU A 205 14.20 -31.31 -0.28
N GLY A 206 14.52 -30.72 0.88
CA GLY A 206 13.66 -29.82 1.65
C GLY A 206 13.44 -28.43 1.03
N PRO A 207 12.78 -27.52 1.78
CA PRO A 207 12.18 -26.32 1.23
C PRO A 207 13.22 -25.21 1.02
N ILE A 208 13.30 -24.68 -0.20
CA ILE A 208 14.03 -23.44 -0.48
C ILE A 208 13.09 -22.27 -0.19
N LEU A 209 13.15 -21.76 1.03
CA LEU A 209 12.87 -20.36 1.34
C LEU A 209 14.06 -19.55 0.85
N SER A 210 13.83 -18.57 -0.01
CA SER A 210 14.79 -17.49 -0.24
C SER A 210 14.03 -16.19 -0.46
N CYS A 211 13.94 -15.40 0.60
CA CYS A 211 13.68 -13.97 0.52
C CYS A 211 14.95 -13.29 -0.01
N ALA A 212 14.80 -12.44 -1.01
CA ALA A 212 15.69 -11.33 -1.34
C ALA A 212 14.84 -10.24 -1.98
#